data_AF-A0A8D8ZLY7-F1
#
_entry.id   AF-A0A8D8ZLY7-F1
#
_cell.length_a   1.000
_cell.length_b   1.000
_cell.length_c   1.000
_cell.angle_alpha   90.00
_cell.angle_beta   90.00
_cell.angle_gamma   90.00
#
_symmetry.space_group_name_H-M   'P 1'
#
loop_
_entity.id
_entity.type
_entity.pdbx_description
1 polymer ?
#
loop_
_entity_poly.entity_id
_entity_poly.type
_entity_poly.pdbx_seq_one_letter_code
_entity_poly.pdbx_strand_id
1 'polypeptide(L)'
;MLPTYTKKYNQGKLVICNLSSTKHDKKADLLIRGYVDDILSGVMKHLNLPIPEYNEKQDPSRTQDRPYQVEWTQQQSDVLKVKRNYEAKMRDNKKRKLSLKNKTDDEDEICDNKKREATKKKKKEFWFRFFLGSPPPPPPPLPKLVFRIC
;
A
#
# COMPACT_ATOMS: atom_id res chain seq x y z
N MET A 1 11.90 -9.79 -12.95
CA MET A 1 12.57 -10.55 -11.88
C MET A 1 14.05 -10.25 -11.95
N LEU A 2 14.64 -9.64 -10.92
CA LEU A 2 16.07 -9.34 -10.89
C LEU A 2 16.82 -10.59 -10.36
N PRO A 3 18.05 -10.89 -10.80
CA PRO A 3 18.86 -12.02 -10.29
C PRO A 3 19.12 -11.98 -8.76
N THR A 4 18.79 -10.88 -8.09
CA THR A 4 18.88 -10.75 -6.63
C THR A 4 17.74 -11.44 -5.89
N TYR A 5 16.62 -11.73 -6.54
CA TYR A 5 15.48 -12.43 -5.93
C TYR A 5 15.85 -13.88 -5.59
N THR A 6 16.50 -14.59 -6.52
CA THR A 6 16.93 -15.98 -6.32
C THR A 6 18.00 -16.12 -5.24
N LYS A 7 18.92 -15.15 -5.11
CA LYS A 7 19.87 -15.12 -3.98
C LYS A 7 19.18 -14.91 -2.64
N LYS A 8 18.13 -14.08 -2.58
CA LYS A 8 17.42 -13.75 -1.33
C LYS A 8 16.48 -14.85 -0.86
N TYR A 9 15.79 -15.53 -1.77
CA TYR A 9 14.69 -16.46 -1.43
C TYR A 9 14.98 -17.92 -1.77
N ASN A 10 15.90 -18.20 -2.70
CA ASN A 10 16.13 -19.54 -3.24
C ASN A 10 17.56 -20.04 -3.01
N GLN A 11 18.34 -19.38 -2.14
CA GLN A 11 19.73 -19.75 -1.81
C GLN A 11 20.63 -19.91 -3.06
N GLY A 12 20.32 -19.19 -4.15
CA GLY A 12 21.13 -19.22 -5.37
C GLY A 12 22.46 -18.48 -5.18
N LYS A 13 23.53 -18.97 -5.83
CA LYS A 13 24.81 -18.25 -5.92
C LYS A 13 24.77 -17.24 -7.06
N LEU A 14 25.31 -16.05 -6.83
CA LEU A 14 25.41 -14.97 -7.80
C LEU A 14 26.87 -14.71 -8.15
N VAL A 15 27.23 -14.97 -9.40
CA VAL A 15 28.54 -14.61 -9.96
C VAL A 15 28.35 -13.45 -10.93
N ILE A 16 29.16 -12.40 -10.78
CA ILE A 16 29.15 -11.24 -11.68
C ILE A 16 30.48 -11.17 -12.41
N CYS A 17 30.41 -11.21 -13.75
CA CYS A 17 31.55 -11.03 -14.64
C CYS A 17 31.34 -9.72 -15.41
N ASN A 18 32.07 -8.65 -15.06
CA ASN A 18 32.01 -7.38 -15.77
C ASN A 18 33.30 -6.57 -15.58
N LEU A 19 33.71 -5.82 -16.60
CA LEU A 19 34.88 -4.96 -16.54
C LEU A 19 34.73 -3.85 -15.49
N SER A 20 33.56 -3.21 -15.46
CA SER A 20 33.27 -2.09 -14.56
C SER A 20 32.47 -2.55 -13.33
N SER A 21 32.61 -1.80 -12.23
CA SER A 21 31.82 -2.03 -11.02
C SER A 21 30.32 -1.91 -11.30
N THR A 22 29.52 -2.82 -10.78
CA THR A 22 28.06 -2.79 -10.91
C THR A 22 27.38 -2.44 -9.58
N LYS A 23 26.10 -2.07 -9.65
CA LYS A 23 25.27 -1.77 -8.47
C LYS A 23 25.15 -2.96 -7.50
N HIS A 24 25.35 -4.19 -8.00
CA HIS A 24 25.10 -5.41 -7.24
C HIS A 24 26.35 -6.17 -6.83
N ASP A 25 27.54 -5.57 -6.99
CA ASP A 25 28.83 -6.17 -6.62
C ASP A 25 28.82 -6.66 -5.16
N LYS A 26 28.28 -5.86 -4.23
CA LYS A 26 28.19 -6.20 -2.79
C LYS A 26 27.33 -7.44 -2.49
N LYS A 27 26.47 -7.84 -3.44
CA LYS A 27 25.58 -8.98 -3.31
C LYS A 27 26.11 -10.21 -4.07
N ALA A 28 27.20 -10.13 -4.81
CA ALA A 28 27.77 -11.28 -5.51
C ALA A 28 28.53 -12.19 -4.53
N ASP A 29 28.52 -13.50 -4.79
CA ASP A 29 29.40 -14.47 -4.12
C ASP A 29 30.79 -14.50 -4.75
N LEU A 30 30.86 -14.20 -6.06
CA LEU A 30 32.10 -14.08 -6.81
C LEU A 30 31.99 -12.92 -7.79
N LEU A 31 33.00 -12.05 -7.79
CA LEU A 31 33.12 -10.90 -8.69
C LEU A 31 34.39 -11.05 -9.52
N ILE A 32 34.24 -11.16 -10.84
CA ILE A 32 35.37 -11.25 -11.77
C ILE A 32 35.37 -10.01 -12.65
N ARG A 33 36.46 -9.24 -12.60
CA ARG A 33 36.66 -8.05 -13.42
C ARG A 33 37.64 -8.37 -14.54
N GLY A 34 37.11 -8.65 -15.71
CA GLY A 34 37.89 -9.04 -16.88
C GLY A 34 37.02 -9.13 -18.13
N TYR A 35 37.66 -9.37 -19.27
CA TYR A 35 36.97 -9.60 -20.53
C TYR A 35 36.22 -10.93 -20.47
N VAL A 36 34.97 -10.91 -20.95
CA VAL A 36 34.08 -12.07 -20.88
C VAL A 36 34.64 -13.25 -21.67
N ASP A 37 35.28 -12.98 -22.81
CA ASP A 37 35.85 -14.00 -23.67
C ASP A 37 36.97 -14.79 -22.97
N ASP A 38 37.85 -14.11 -22.23
CA ASP A 38 38.93 -14.74 -21.47
C ASP A 38 38.38 -15.60 -20.34
N ILE A 39 37.37 -15.08 -19.63
CA ILE A 39 36.72 -15.78 -18.51
C ILE A 39 36.04 -17.05 -19.03
N LEU A 40 35.24 -16.94 -20.08
CA LEU A 40 34.53 -18.08 -20.67
C LEU A 40 35.50 -19.08 -21.29
N SER A 41 36.56 -18.62 -21.96
CA SER A 41 37.61 -19.50 -22.48
C SER A 41 38.29 -20.29 -21.36
N GLY A 42 38.56 -19.66 -20.22
CA GLY A 42 39.06 -20.35 -19.02
C GLY A 42 38.07 -21.39 -18.49
N VAL A 43 36.79 -21.03 -18.35
CA VAL A 43 35.74 -21.93 -17.89
C VAL A 43 35.60 -23.14 -18.82
N MET A 44 35.58 -22.92 -20.13
CA MET A 44 35.46 -23.98 -21.14
C MET A 44 36.65 -24.94 -21.10
N LYS A 45 37.88 -24.43 -20.88
CA LYS A 45 39.07 -25.25 -20.65
C LYS A 45 38.94 -26.09 -19.39
N HIS A 46 38.46 -25.53 -18.28
CA HIS A 46 38.25 -26.28 -17.03
C HIS A 46 37.15 -27.34 -17.14
N LEU A 47 36.13 -27.09 -17.97
CA LEU A 47 35.05 -28.03 -18.26
C LEU A 47 35.40 -29.04 -19.36
N ASN A 48 36.58 -28.94 -19.98
CA ASN A 48 37.01 -29.73 -21.14
C ASN A 48 36.01 -29.67 -22.32
N LEU A 49 35.39 -28.51 -22.55
CA LEU A 49 34.44 -28.28 -23.65
C LEU A 49 35.10 -27.41 -24.74
N PRO A 50 35.13 -27.84 -26.01
CA PRO A 50 35.60 -27.00 -27.09
C PRO A 50 34.58 -25.89 -27.40
N ILE A 51 35.07 -24.70 -27.71
CA ILE A 51 34.24 -23.59 -28.20
C ILE A 51 34.02 -23.83 -29.71
N PRO A 52 32.77 -24.01 -30.17
CA PRO A 52 32.49 -24.27 -31.58
C PRO A 52 32.75 -23.02 -32.43
N GLU A 53 33.11 -23.24 -33.69
CA GLU A 53 33.22 -22.16 -34.68
C GLU A 53 31.84 -21.59 -35.01
N TYR A 54 31.80 -20.28 -35.25
CA TYR A 54 30.57 -19.58 -35.56
C TYR A 54 30.00 -20.00 -36.93
N ASN A 55 28.68 -20.27 -36.98
CA ASN A 55 27.97 -20.65 -38.20
C ASN A 55 26.86 -19.65 -38.53
N GLU A 56 27.07 -18.85 -39.58
CA GLU A 56 26.14 -17.81 -40.04
C GLU A 56 24.74 -18.34 -40.38
N LYS A 57 24.62 -19.59 -40.84
CA LYS A 57 23.32 -20.18 -41.23
C LYS A 57 22.41 -20.45 -40.04
N GLN A 58 22.98 -20.57 -38.85
CA GLN A 58 22.24 -20.82 -37.61
C GLN A 58 21.91 -19.54 -36.86
N ASP A 59 22.47 -18.40 -37.27
CA ASP A 59 22.27 -17.11 -36.61
C ASP A 59 20.83 -16.58 -36.83
N PRO A 60 20.03 -16.44 -35.77
CA PRO A 60 18.71 -15.81 -35.81
C PRO A 60 18.71 -14.39 -36.39
N SER A 61 19.80 -13.64 -36.16
CA SER A 61 19.89 -12.22 -36.46
C SER A 61 20.19 -11.95 -37.93
N ARG A 62 20.79 -12.93 -38.63
CA ARG A 62 21.20 -12.82 -40.03
C ARG A 62 20.26 -13.53 -41.01
N THR A 63 19.41 -14.42 -40.50
CA THR A 63 18.42 -15.14 -41.32
C THR A 63 17.20 -14.24 -41.56
N GLN A 64 17.14 -13.57 -42.73
CA GLN A 64 16.04 -12.68 -43.10
C GLN A 64 14.70 -13.40 -43.32
N ASP A 65 14.71 -14.71 -43.60
CA ASP A 65 13.52 -15.50 -43.92
C ASP A 65 12.82 -16.13 -42.70
N ARG A 66 12.83 -15.46 -41.55
CA ARG A 66 12.16 -15.96 -40.34
C ARG A 66 10.74 -15.35 -40.26
N PRO A 67 9.66 -16.16 -40.25
CA PRO A 67 8.29 -15.68 -40.00
C PRO A 67 8.07 -15.17 -38.55
N TYR A 68 9.14 -15.15 -37.75
CA TYR A 68 9.14 -14.81 -36.33
C TYR A 68 10.20 -13.73 -36.06
N GLN A 69 10.11 -12.62 -36.78
CA GLN A 69 10.75 -11.40 -36.34
C GLN A 69 9.97 -10.92 -35.12
N VAL A 70 10.52 -11.18 -33.92
CA VAL A 70 9.96 -10.65 -32.67
C VAL A 70 10.16 -9.15 -32.72
N GLU A 71 9.13 -8.45 -33.17
CA GLU A 71 9.09 -6.99 -33.11
C GLU A 71 8.97 -6.61 -31.63
N TRP A 72 10.11 -6.25 -31.03
CA TRP A 72 10.19 -5.79 -29.65
C TRP A 72 9.53 -4.43 -29.45
N THR A 73 9.19 -3.74 -30.54
CA THR A 73 8.43 -2.50 -30.53
C THR A 73 6.96 -2.80 -30.28
N GLN A 74 6.48 -2.49 -29.08
CA GLN A 74 5.05 -2.51 -28.80
C GLN A 74 4.34 -1.53 -29.74
N GLN A 75 3.37 -2.02 -30.50
CA GLN A 75 2.57 -1.15 -31.35
C GLN A 75 1.83 -0.13 -30.50
N GLN A 76 1.79 1.13 -30.96
CA GLN A 76 1.13 2.23 -30.23
C GLN A 76 -0.34 1.91 -29.92
N SER A 77 -1.02 1.17 -30.81
CA SER A 77 -2.38 0.70 -30.63
C SER A 77 -2.55 -0.13 -29.35
N ASP A 78 -1.62 -1.03 -29.07
CA ASP A 78 -1.66 -1.90 -27.89
C ASP A 78 -1.30 -1.15 -26.62
N VAL A 79 -0.34 -0.21 -26.70
CA VAL A 79 -0.02 0.70 -25.60
C VAL A 79 -1.24 1.54 -25.21
N LEU A 80 -1.99 2.05 -26.19
CA LEU A 80 -3.23 2.82 -25.96
C LEU A 80 -4.33 1.97 -25.31
N LYS A 81 -4.48 0.70 -25.72
CA LYS A 81 -5.43 -0.24 -25.08
C LYS A 81 -5.09 -0.48 -23.61
N VAL A 82 -3.81 -0.74 -23.31
CA VAL A 82 -3.35 -0.97 -21.93
C VAL A 82 -3.55 0.29 -21.08
N LYS A 83 -3.21 1.47 -21.61
CA LYS A 83 -3.44 2.75 -20.94
C LYS A 83 -4.92 2.96 -20.60
N ARG A 84 -5.82 2.72 -21.56
CA ARG A 84 -7.26 2.81 -21.36
C ARG A 84 -7.75 1.87 -20.26
N ASN A 85 -7.29 0.62 -20.27
CA ASN A 85 -7.64 -0.37 -19.26
C ASN A 85 -7.14 0.00 -17.86
N TYR A 86 -5.95 0.61 -17.76
CA TYR A 86 -5.40 1.10 -16.51
C TYR A 86 -6.23 2.26 -15.95
N GLU A 87 -6.55 3.26 -16.78
CA GLU A 87 -7.36 4.42 -16.38
C GLU A 87 -8.78 4.05 -15.97
N ALA A 88 -9.39 3.03 -16.59
CA ALA A 88 -10.69 2.49 -16.21
C ALA A 88 -10.64 1.86 -14.81
N LYS A 89 -9.68 0.96 -14.56
CA LYS A 89 -9.49 0.31 -13.25
C LYS A 89 -9.21 1.32 -12.13
N MET A 90 -8.44 2.37 -12.42
CA MET A 90 -8.15 3.43 -11.44
C MET A 90 -9.38 4.28 -11.09
N ARG A 91 -10.28 4.51 -12.07
CA ARG A 91 -11.57 5.17 -11.83
C ARG A 91 -12.47 4.34 -10.92
N ASP A 92 -12.54 3.03 -11.14
CA ASP A 92 -13.34 2.13 -10.30
C ASP A 92 -12.79 2.05 -8.87
N ASN A 93 -11.47 2.02 -8.72
CA ASN A 93 -10.83 2.04 -7.40
C ASN A 93 -11.06 3.37 -6.66
N LYS A 94 -11.03 4.51 -7.37
CA LYS A 94 -11.36 5.82 -6.79
C LYS A 94 -12.81 5.89 -6.34
N LYS A 95 -13.76 5.40 -7.14
CA LYS A 95 -15.18 5.32 -6.80
C LYS A 95 -15.43 4.42 -5.58
N ARG A 96 -14.78 3.24 -5.52
CA ARG A 96 -14.84 2.35 -4.34
C ARG A 96 -14.32 3.04 -3.08
N LYS A 97 -13.19 3.76 -3.17
CA LYS A 97 -12.62 4.47 -2.03
C LYS A 97 -13.51 5.60 -1.55
N LEU A 98 -14.18 6.32 -2.46
CA LEU A 98 -15.13 7.37 -2.12
C LEU A 98 -16.39 6.82 -1.45
N SER A 99 -16.94 5.69 -1.94
CA SER A 99 -18.14 5.09 -1.34
C SER A 99 -17.88 4.52 0.05
N LEU A 100 -16.67 4.03 0.31
CA LEU A 100 -16.21 3.63 1.64
C LEU A 100 -16.08 4.83 2.58
N LYS A 101 -15.57 5.96 2.09
CA LYS A 101 -15.40 7.21 2.86
C LYS A 101 -16.76 7.79 3.28
N ASN A 102 -17.70 7.91 2.35
CA ASN A 102 -19.03 8.45 2.65
C ASN A 102 -19.78 7.58 3.67
N LYS A 103 -19.68 6.24 3.56
CA LYS A 103 -20.28 5.33 4.55
C LYS A 103 -19.73 5.51 5.97
N THR A 104 -18.43 5.75 6.12
CA THR A 104 -17.85 6.05 7.44
C THR A 104 -18.32 7.41 7.96
N ASP A 105 -18.38 8.43 7.09
CA ASP A 105 -18.80 9.77 7.49
C ASP A 105 -20.29 9.78 7.91
N ASP A 106 -21.16 9.02 7.23
CA ASP A 106 -22.59 8.84 7.56
C ASP A 106 -22.78 8.13 8.92
N GLU A 107 -22.02 7.07 9.20
CA GLU A 107 -22.08 6.33 10.48
C GLU A 107 -21.56 7.17 11.66
N ASP A 108 -20.51 7.96 11.43
CA ASP A 108 -19.94 8.87 12.44
C ASP A 108 -20.91 10.02 12.76
N GLU A 109 -21.59 10.60 11.76
CA GLU A 109 -22.63 11.62 11.99
C GLU A 109 -23.84 11.07 12.77
N ILE A 110 -24.31 9.86 12.45
CA ILE A 110 -25.40 9.20 13.18
C ILE A 110 -25.04 8.97 14.66
N CYS A 111 -23.79 8.53 14.92
CA CYS A 111 -23.27 8.30 16.26
C CYS A 111 -23.22 9.60 17.09
N ASP A 112 -22.74 10.69 16.48
CA ASP A 112 -22.64 11.98 17.14
C ASP A 112 -24.00 12.61 17.40
N ASN A 113 -24.96 12.45 16.49
CA ASN A 113 -26.30 12.99 16.68
C ASN A 113 -27.05 12.27 17.81
N LYS A 114 -26.90 10.94 17.92
CA LYS A 114 -27.43 10.16 19.06
C LYS A 114 -26.84 10.61 20.41
N LYS A 115 -25.54 10.91 20.48
CA LYS A 115 -24.90 11.46 21.69
C LYS A 115 -25.44 12.85 22.06
N ARG A 116 -25.67 13.72 21.07
CA ARG A 116 -26.26 15.06 21.26
C ARG A 116 -27.70 14.99 21.76
N GLU A 117 -28.50 14.04 21.27
CA GLU A 117 -29.85 13.81 21.78
C GLU A 117 -29.86 13.27 23.21
N ALA A 118 -28.98 12.30 23.52
CA ALA A 118 -28.87 11.74 24.87
C ALA A 118 -28.46 12.79 25.93
N THR A 119 -27.55 13.71 25.56
CA THR A 119 -27.13 14.82 26.42
C THR A 119 -28.23 15.86 26.62
N LYS A 120 -29.00 16.20 25.57
CA LYS A 120 -30.19 17.05 25.69
C LYS A 120 -31.25 16.43 26.60
N LYS A 121 -31.48 15.12 26.51
CA LYS A 121 -32.44 14.39 27.34
C LYS A 121 -32.04 14.39 28.82
N LYS A 122 -30.75 14.11 29.12
CA LYS A 122 -30.19 14.21 30.48
C LYS A 122 -30.31 15.63 31.07
N LYS A 123 -30.05 16.67 30.27
CA LYS A 123 -30.15 18.07 30.71
C LYS A 123 -31.58 18.49 31.03
N LYS A 124 -32.57 18.01 30.25
CA LYS A 124 -34.00 18.22 30.53
C LYS A 124 -34.43 17.50 31.81
N GLU A 125 -34.00 16.26 32.03
CA GLU A 125 -34.32 15.49 33.22
C GLU A 125 -33.73 16.13 34.50
N PHE A 126 -32.50 16.65 34.41
CA PHE A 126 -31.87 17.43 35.47
C PHE A 126 -32.66 18.69 35.83
N TRP A 127 -33.10 19.46 34.82
CA TRP A 127 -33.91 20.67 35.03
C TRP A 127 -35.28 20.36 35.63
N PHE A 128 -35.92 19.26 35.20
CA PHE A 128 -37.21 18.82 35.72
C PHE A 128 -37.13 18.47 37.22
N ARG A 129 -36.05 17.78 37.63
CA ARG A 129 -35.77 17.46 39.05
C ARG A 129 -35.47 18.70 39.90
N PHE A 130 -34.87 19.74 39.32
CA PHE A 130 -34.48 20.94 40.05
C PHE A 130 -35.65 21.91 40.30
N PHE A 131 -36.65 21.95 39.40
CA PHE A 131 -37.73 22.95 39.47
C PHE A 131 -39.10 22.45 39.95
N LEU A 132 -39.36 21.14 40.00
CA LEU A 132 -40.70 20.61 40.31
C LEU A 132 -40.77 19.75 41.60
N GLY A 133 -39.79 19.83 42.50
CA GLY A 133 -39.79 18.96 43.67
C GLY A 133 -39.23 19.57 44.95
N SER A 134 -40.00 20.46 45.61
CA SER A 134 -40.12 20.52 47.08
C SER A 134 -41.27 21.47 47.47
N PRO A 135 -42.34 21.02 48.16
CA PRO A 135 -43.36 21.94 48.69
C PRO A 135 -42.74 22.81 49.80
N PRO A 136 -43.10 24.11 49.90
CA PRO A 136 -42.54 24.99 50.91
C PRO A 136 -42.92 24.54 52.33
N PRO A 137 -42.00 24.64 53.31
CA PRO A 137 -42.30 24.27 54.69
C PRO A 137 -43.36 25.20 55.29
N PRO A 138 -44.25 24.69 56.17
CA PRO A 138 -45.31 25.50 56.78
C PRO A 138 -44.71 26.58 57.71
N PRO A 139 -45.35 27.78 57.81
CA PRO A 139 -44.82 28.89 58.59
C PRO A 139 -44.88 28.61 60.11
N PRO A 140 -43.90 29.11 60.88
CA PRO A 140 -43.83 28.89 62.33
C PRO A 140 -44.89 29.68 63.12
N PRO A 141 -45.36 29.17 64.28
CA PRO A 141 -46.40 29.82 65.08
C PRO A 141 -45.90 31.08 65.82
N LEU A 142 -46.73 32.12 65.87
CA LEU A 142 -46.44 33.42 66.50
C LEU A 142 -46.29 33.30 68.03
N PRO A 143 -45.31 34.01 68.65
CA PRO A 143 -45.10 33.96 70.09
C PRO A 143 -46.21 34.71 70.86
N LYS A 144 -46.67 34.09 71.95
CA LYS A 144 -47.68 34.66 72.86
C LYS A 144 -47.08 35.82 73.66
N LEU A 145 -47.77 36.96 73.65
CA LEU A 145 -47.46 38.15 74.43
C LEU A 145 -47.63 37.82 75.93
N VAL A 146 -46.54 37.70 76.68
CA VAL A 146 -46.59 37.61 78.14
C VAL A 146 -46.43 39.03 78.70
N PHE A 147 -47.55 39.65 79.07
CA PHE A 147 -47.54 40.85 79.92
C PHE A 147 -46.95 40.46 81.28
N ARG A 148 -45.82 41.07 81.65
CA ARG A 148 -45.27 40.97 83.01
C ARG A 148 -45.47 42.34 83.67
N ILE A 149 -46.37 42.36 84.65
CA ILE A 149 -46.67 43.49 85.53
C ILE A 149 -45.55 43.56 86.58
N CYS A 150 -44.85 44.68 86.66
CA CYS A 150 -44.34 45.35 87.87
C CYS A 150 -43.58 46.61 87.47
#